data_AF-A0A935JAF1-F1
#
_entry.id   AF-A0A935JAF1-F1
#
_cell.length_a   1.000
_cell.length_b   1.000
_cell.length_c   1.000
_cell.angle_alpha   90.00
_cell.angle_beta   90.00
_cell.angle_gamma   90.00
#
_symmetry.space_group_name_H-M   'P 1'
#
loop_
_entity.id
_entity.type
_entity.pdbx_description
1 polymer ?
#
loop_
_entity_poly.entity_id
_entity_poly.type
_entity_poly.pdbx_seq_one_letter_code
_entity_poly.pdbx_strand_id
1 'polypeptide(L)' 'MIDAIEITDQPAFAWRGYMIDVGRNYMSIRLLKQQIDVMAMYRLTIFHFHATEDMPGG' A
#
# COMPACT_ATOMS: atom_id res chain seq x y z
N MET A 1 -16.04 13.28 -23.99
CA MET A 1 -15.12 12.82 -25.04
C MET A 1 -13.72 12.87 -24.47
N ILE A 2 -12.91 11.84 -24.70
CA ILE A 2 -11.49 11.84 -24.33
C ILE A 2 -10.72 12.02 -25.64
N ASP A 3 -9.79 12.96 -25.68
CA ASP A 3 -8.99 13.26 -26.87
C ASP A 3 -7.88 12.22 -27.06
N ALA A 4 -7.42 12.04 -28.31
CA ALA A 4 -6.31 11.16 -28.61
C ALA A 4 -5.00 11.73 -28.03
N ILE A 5 -4.28 10.92 -27.26
CA ILE A 5 -3.00 11.26 -26.65
C ILE A 5 -2.08 10.04 -26.63
N GLU A 6 -0.77 10.28 -26.72
CA GLU A 6 0.27 9.27 -26.56
C GLU A 6 0.96 9.43 -25.19
N ILE A 7 1.12 8.32 -24.45
CA ILE A 7 1.71 8.32 -23.11
C ILE A 7 2.82 7.26 -23.05
N THR A 8 4.03 7.68 -22.70
CA THR A 8 5.14 6.79 -22.31
C THR A 8 5.35 6.92 -20.81
N ASP A 9 5.39 5.79 -20.10
CA ASP A 9 5.35 5.79 -18.64
C ASP A 9 6.12 4.60 -18.04
N GLN A 10 6.94 4.89 -17.03
CA GLN A 10 7.77 3.92 -16.33
C GLN A 10 8.10 4.42 -14.92
N PRO A 11 8.26 3.51 -13.94
CA PRO A 11 8.60 3.93 -12.59
C PRO A 11 10.07 4.36 -12.48
N ALA A 12 10.34 5.45 -11.77
CA ALA A 12 11.71 5.85 -11.41
C ALA A 12 12.38 4.84 -10.45
N PHE A 13 11.60 4.19 -9.60
CA PHE A 13 12.07 3.20 -8.63
C PHE A 13 11.21 1.94 -8.68
N ALA A 14 11.84 0.76 -8.68
CA ALA A 14 11.12 -0.52 -8.60
C ALA A 14 10.43 -0.72 -7.24
N TRP A 15 11.05 -0.23 -6.16
CA TRP A 15 10.54 -0.32 -4.80
C TRP A 15 9.64 0.88 -4.47
N ARG A 16 8.33 0.68 -4.52
CA ARG A 16 7.32 1.71 -4.20
C ARG A 16 6.38 1.14 -3.16
N GLY A 17 6.69 1.36 -1.89
CA GLY A 17 6.04 0.65 -0.79
C GLY A 17 5.22 1.53 0.13
N TYR A 18 4.32 0.88 0.87
CA TYR A 18 3.57 1.45 1.98
C TYR A 18 3.59 0.46 3.15
N MET A 19 3.82 0.95 4.36
CA MET A 19 3.86 0.13 5.58
C MET A 19 2.56 0.27 6.35
N ILE A 20 1.95 -0.86 6.71
CA ILE A 20 0.85 -0.91 7.68
C ILE A 20 1.33 -1.61 8.93
N ASP A 21 1.12 -0.94 10.07
CA ASP A 21 1.32 -1.49 11.41
C ASP A 21 0.00 -1.98 11.97
N VAL A 22 -0.18 -3.30 11.99
CA VAL A 22 -1.29 -3.96 12.69
C VAL A 22 -0.90 -4.48 14.07
N GLY A 23 0.39 -4.39 14.42
CA GLY A 23 0.92 -4.78 15.72
C GLY A 23 0.45 -3.84 16.83
N ARG A 24 0.36 -2.52 16.56
CA ARG A 24 -0.10 -1.52 17.53
C ARG A 24 -1.62 -1.33 17.57
N ASN A 25 -2.28 -1.41 16.42
CA ASN A 25 -3.73 -1.25 16.31
C ASN A 25 -4.28 -2.25 15.30
N TYR A 26 -5.25 -3.05 15.72
CA TYR A 26 -5.88 -4.03 14.83
C TYR A 26 -6.57 -3.35 13.64
N MET A 27 -6.30 -3.89 12.44
CA MET A 27 -7.02 -3.54 11.21
C MET A 27 -7.67 -4.79 10.64
N SER A 28 -8.99 -4.71 10.37
CA SER A 28 -9.70 -5.85 9.77
C SER A 28 -9.15 -6.20 8.38
N ILE A 29 -9.25 -7.47 7.98
CA ILE A 29 -8.89 -7.94 6.63
C ILE A 29 -9.59 -7.14 5.52
N ARG A 30 -10.84 -6.71 5.76
CA ARG A 30 -11.58 -5.86 4.82
C ARG A 30 -10.88 -4.52 4.59
N LEU A 31 -10.46 -3.86 5.67
CA LEU A 31 -9.74 -2.58 5.60
C LEU A 31 -8.36 -2.75 4.96
N LEU A 32 -7.65 -3.85 5.26
CA LEU A 32 -6.37 -4.16 4.61
C LEU A 32 -6.50 -4.29 3.08
N LYS A 33 -7.56 -4.97 2.61
CA LYS A 33 -7.86 -5.09 1.18
C LYS A 33 -8.18 -3.73 0.55
N GLN A 34 -8.97 -2.90 1.20
CA GLN A 34 -9.24 -1.53 0.74
C GLN A 34 -7.97 -0.69 0.64
N GLN A 35 -7.03 -0.86 1.58
CA GLN A 35 -5.75 -0.18 1.52
C GLN A 35 -4.89 -0.67 0.34
N ILE A 36 -4.91 -1.97 0.04
CA ILE A 36 -4.25 -2.52 -1.16
C ILE A 36 -4.88 -1.96 -2.45
N ASP A 37 -6.20 -1.81 -2.51
CA ASP A 37 -6.88 -1.19 -3.65
C ASP A 37 -6.39 0.26 -3.86
N VAL A 38 -6.25 1.03 -2.77
CA VAL A 38 -5.67 2.38 -2.82
C VAL A 38 -4.22 2.37 -3.30
N MET A 39 -3.40 1.44 -2.79
CA MET A 39 -2.01 1.28 -3.24
C MET A 39 -1.91 1.01 -4.74
N ALA A 40 -2.81 0.18 -5.28
CA ALA A 40 -2.86 -0.14 -6.70
C ALA A 40 -3.21 1.09 -7.56
N MET A 41 -4.15 1.94 -7.11
CA MET A 41 -4.48 3.20 -7.79
C MET A 41 -3.27 4.14 -7.94
N TYR A 42 -2.37 4.14 -6.95
CA TYR A 42 -1.14 4.94 -6.95
C TYR A 42 0.09 4.18 -7.49
N ARG A 43 -0.10 2.99 -8.07
CA ARG A 43 0.96 2.14 -8.63
C ARG A 43 2.06 1.79 -7.62
N LEU A 44 1.72 1.71 -6.34
CA LEU A 44 2.60 1.13 -5.32
C LEU A 44 2.62 -0.40 -5.48
N THR A 45 3.77 -1.01 -5.21
CA THR A 45 4.05 -2.42 -5.49
C THR A 45 4.42 -3.24 -4.26
N ILE A 46 4.88 -2.59 -3.19
CA ILE A 46 5.35 -3.29 -1.98
C ILE A 46 4.41 -3.01 -0.81
N PHE A 47 3.77 -4.06 -0.32
CA PHE A 47 3.00 -4.03 0.92
C PHE A 47 3.90 -4.44 2.09
N HIS A 48 4.46 -3.46 2.79
CA HIS A 48 5.28 -3.74 3.97
C HIS A 48 4.37 -4.00 5.17
N PHE A 49 4.14 -5.28 5.45
CA PHE A 49 3.21 -5.70 6.48
C PHE A 49 3.89 -5.86 7.83
N HIS A 50 3.79 -4.84 8.68
CA HIS A 50 4.30 -4.88 10.05
C HIS A 50 3.25 -5.57 10.94
N ALA A 51 3.34 -6.90 10.99
CA ALA A 51 2.33 -7.77 11.58
C ALA A 51 2.48 -7.99 13.10
N THR A 52 3.64 -7.65 13.67
CA THR A 52 3.99 -7.90 15.07
C THR A 52 4.71 -6.69 15.64
N GLU A 53 4.39 -6.30 16.87
CA GLU A 53 5.07 -5.24 17.60
C GLU A 53 5.30 -5.70 19.04
N ASP A 54 6.41 -5.27 19.63
CA ASP A 54 6.60 -5.36 21.09
C ASP A 54 5.95 -4.14 21.74
N MET A 55 4.83 -4.35 22.45
CA MET A 55 4.13 -3.28 23.15
C MET A 55 4.45 -3.33 24.66
N PRO A 56 4.86 -2.20 25.28
CA PRO A 56 5.14 -2.17 26.71
C PRO A 56 3.89 -2.50 27.53
N GLY A 57 3.96 -3.52 28.38
CA GLY A 57 2.87 -3.95 29.26
C GLY A 57 2.13 -5.23 28.82
N GLY A 58 2.63 -5.93 27.80
CA GLY A 58 2.28 -7.33 27.49
C GLY A 58 3.14 -8.33 28.25
#